data_AF-Q6ZCW3-F1
#
_entry.id   AF-Q6ZCW3-F1
#
_cell.length_a   1.000
_cell.length_b   1.000
_cell.length_c   1.000
_cell.angle_alpha   90.00
_cell.angle_beta   90.00
_cell.angle_gamma   90.00
#
_symmetry.space_group_name_H-M   'P 1'
#
loop_
_entity.id
_entity.type
_entity.pdbx_description
1 polymer ?
#
loop_
_entity_poly.entity_id
_entity_poly.type
_entity_poly.pdbx_seq_one_letter_code
_entity_poly.pdbx_strand_id
1 'polypeptide(L)'
;MAGAAARRHLLRRQLTGARRVRRGAREHHCRELNRKVLELALCTVGIFTDRPFWRGGASFQLPTKISTSEETTAARNQGDQKVGTQIAAIFLGGPDDRESVVFACRLAKNDGAIRLTVIRLVLLASSCTTASPTLHA
;
A
#
# COMPACT_ATOMS: atom_id res chain seq x y z
N MET A 1 -24.20 40.06 -25.09
CA MET A 1 -23.44 39.42 -23.98
C MET A 1 -23.43 37.88 -23.99
N ALA A 2 -24.39 37.17 -24.60
CA ALA A 2 -24.48 35.70 -24.52
C ALA A 2 -23.33 34.91 -25.20
N GLY A 3 -22.74 35.41 -26.29
CA GLY A 3 -21.72 34.67 -27.05
C GLY A 3 -20.39 34.43 -26.31
N ALA A 4 -20.01 35.31 -25.39
CA ALA A 4 -18.76 35.18 -24.64
C ALA A 4 -18.80 34.00 -23.64
N ALA A 5 -19.95 33.75 -23.01
CA ALA A 5 -20.12 32.67 -22.04
C ALA A 5 -20.04 31.29 -22.72
N ALA A 6 -20.70 31.12 -23.88
CA ALA A 6 -20.67 29.87 -24.64
C ALA A 6 -19.24 29.50 -25.08
N ARG A 7 -18.46 30.48 -25.58
CA ARG A 7 -17.04 30.28 -25.95
C ARG A 7 -16.18 29.87 -24.76
N ARG A 8 -16.36 30.50 -23.58
CA ARG A 8 -15.65 30.12 -22.35
C ARG A 8 -16.00 28.71 -21.89
N HIS A 9 -17.28 28.31 -21.98
CA HIS A 9 -17.67 26.96 -21.57
C HIS A 9 -17.07 25.89 -22.50
N LEU A 10 -17.07 26.13 -23.82
CA LEU A 10 -16.46 25.24 -24.80
C LEU A 10 -14.94 25.10 -24.56
N LEU A 11 -14.21 26.20 -24.38
CA LEU A 11 -12.78 26.19 -24.06
C LEU A 11 -12.49 25.41 -22.77
N ARG A 12 -13.28 25.59 -21.71
CA ARG A 12 -13.13 24.82 -20.47
C ARG A 12 -13.33 23.31 -20.70
N ARG A 13 -14.34 22.91 -21.48
CA ARG A 13 -14.57 21.49 -21.84
C ARG A 13 -13.39 20.91 -22.63
N GLN A 14 -12.84 21.66 -23.58
CA GLN A 14 -11.67 21.23 -24.36
C GLN A 14 -10.43 21.05 -23.48
N LEU A 15 -10.17 22.00 -22.58
CA LEU A 15 -9.04 21.92 -21.64
C LEU A 15 -9.18 20.77 -20.63
N THR A 16 -10.38 20.51 -20.11
CA THR A 16 -10.60 19.37 -19.21
C THR A 16 -10.45 18.03 -19.94
N GLY A 17 -10.93 17.92 -21.18
CA GLY A 17 -10.70 16.77 -22.05
C GLY A 17 -9.21 16.51 -22.30
N ALA A 18 -8.47 17.53 -22.75
CA ALA A 18 -7.03 17.44 -22.99
C ALA A 18 -6.24 17.08 -21.72
N ARG A 19 -6.63 17.63 -20.55
CA ARG A 19 -6.03 17.26 -19.26
C ARG A 19 -6.31 15.80 -18.89
N ARG A 20 -7.53 15.30 -19.11
CA ARG A 20 -7.87 13.88 -18.88
C ARG A 20 -7.06 12.95 -19.79
N VAL A 21 -6.92 13.27 -21.07
CA VAL A 21 -6.10 12.47 -22.00
C VAL A 21 -4.63 12.46 -21.58
N ARG A 22 -4.05 13.63 -21.26
CA ARG A 22 -2.65 13.71 -20.77
C ARG A 22 -2.47 12.95 -19.46
N ARG A 23 -3.45 13.00 -18.55
CA ARG A 23 -3.44 12.25 -17.30
C ARG A 23 -3.49 10.74 -17.56
N GLY A 24 -4.40 10.28 -18.42
CA GLY A 24 -4.49 8.86 -18.79
C GLY A 24 -3.23 8.32 -19.45
N ALA A 25 -2.60 9.11 -20.35
CA ALA A 25 -1.31 8.73 -20.95
C ALA A 25 -0.19 8.63 -19.91
N ARG A 26 -0.14 9.56 -18.95
CA ARG A 26 0.82 9.50 -17.82
C ARG A 26 0.57 8.30 -16.91
N GLU A 27 -0.70 8.03 -16.57
CA GLU A 27 -1.07 6.88 -15.74
C GLU A 27 -0.67 5.56 -16.41
N HIS A 28 -0.88 5.45 -17.73
CA HIS A 28 -0.43 4.28 -18.49
C HIS A 28 1.09 4.11 -18.46
N HIS A 29 1.83 5.20 -18.69
CA HIS A 29 3.29 5.17 -18.68
C HIS A 29 3.85 4.84 -17.29
N CYS A 30 3.34 5.47 -16.23
CA CYS A 30 3.72 5.17 -14.85
C CYS A 30 3.40 3.72 -14.46
N ARG A 31 2.25 3.19 -14.89
CA ARG A 31 1.88 1.79 -14.65
C ARG A 31 2.87 0.83 -15.31
N GLU A 32 3.25 1.11 -16.55
CA GLU A 32 4.21 0.30 -17.28
C GLU A 32 5.61 0.35 -16.63
N LEU A 33 6.05 1.53 -16.21
CA LEU A 33 7.29 1.68 -15.45
C LEU A 33 7.25 0.88 -14.14
N ASN A 34 6.16 0.97 -13.37
CA ASN A 34 6.02 0.25 -12.11
C ASN A 34 6.04 -1.27 -12.32
N ARG A 35 5.43 -1.78 -13.40
CA ARG A 35 5.52 -3.21 -13.74
C ARG A 35 6.94 -3.63 -14.03
N LYS A 36 7.65 -2.89 -14.88
CA LYS A 36 9.05 -3.19 -15.21
C LYS A 36 9.95 -3.16 -13.98
N VAL A 37 9.73 -2.23 -13.06
CA VAL A 37 10.46 -2.20 -11.78
C VAL A 37 10.18 -3.46 -10.96
N LEU A 38 8.92 -3.90 -10.85
CA LEU A 38 8.56 -5.11 -10.10
C LEU A 38 9.07 -6.39 -10.76
N GLU A 39 9.17 -6.43 -12.10
CA GLU A 39 9.66 -7.58 -12.85
C GLU A 39 11.19 -7.70 -12.85
N LEU A 40 11.91 -6.57 -12.82
CA LEU A 40 13.36 -6.52 -13.03
C LEU A 40 14.17 -6.20 -11.78
N ALA A 41 13.55 -5.81 -10.67
CA ALA A 41 14.28 -5.45 -9.46
C ALA A 41 15.05 -6.64 -8.89
N LEU A 42 16.35 -6.43 -8.67
CA LEU A 42 17.23 -7.40 -7.99
C LEU A 42 17.17 -7.30 -6.46
N CYS A 43 16.28 -6.44 -5.94
CA CYS A 43 16.13 -6.14 -4.53
C CYS A 43 14.67 -5.90 -4.17
N THR A 44 14.37 -5.82 -2.87
CA THR A 44 13.02 -5.56 -2.36
C THR A 44 12.47 -4.23 -2.85
N VAL A 45 11.26 -4.24 -3.43
CA VAL A 45 10.55 -3.02 -3.89
C VAL A 45 9.49 -2.61 -2.88
N GLY A 46 9.58 -1.38 -2.37
CA GLY A 46 8.53 -0.76 -1.57
C GLY A 46 7.51 -0.03 -2.44
N ILE A 47 6.22 -0.35 -2.29
CA ILE A 47 5.13 0.36 -2.97
C ILE A 47 4.46 1.30 -1.96
N PHE A 48 4.58 2.60 -2.20
CA PHE A 48 3.88 3.61 -1.40
C PHE A 48 2.62 4.06 -2.15
N THR A 49 1.47 3.96 -1.50
CA THR A 49 0.19 4.38 -2.07
C THR A 49 -0.40 5.53 -1.24
N ASP A 50 -0.44 6.73 -1.81
CA ASP A 50 -1.25 7.81 -1.27
C ASP A 50 -2.72 7.50 -1.54
N ARG A 51 -3.46 7.08 -0.51
CA ARG A 51 -4.92 7.03 -0.58
C ARG A 51 -5.45 8.45 -0.39
N PRO A 52 -6.05 9.12 -1.40
CA PRO A 52 -6.70 10.39 -1.17
C PRO A 52 -7.89 10.15 -0.22
N PHE A 53 -7.83 10.80 0.93
CA PHE A 53 -8.85 10.84 1.97
C PHE A 53 -10.21 11.22 1.36
N TRP A 54 -11.06 10.22 1.10
CA TRP A 54 -12.47 10.48 0.91
C TRP A 54 -13.05 10.83 2.28
N ARG A 55 -13.78 11.94 2.30
CA ARG A 55 -14.35 12.68 3.43
C ARG A 55 -15.31 11.84 4.31
N GLY A 56 -14.83 10.76 4.94
CA GLY A 56 -15.73 9.84 5.65
C GLY A 56 -15.15 8.60 6.35
N GLY A 57 -13.88 8.59 6.80
CA GLY A 57 -13.53 7.74 7.96
C GLY A 57 -12.64 6.51 7.76
N ALA A 58 -11.42 6.68 7.22
CA ALA A 58 -10.34 5.70 7.43
C ALA A 58 -8.93 6.29 7.20
N SER A 59 -8.68 7.52 7.65
CA SER A 59 -7.30 8.06 7.58
C SER A 59 -6.41 7.16 8.42
N PHE A 60 -5.45 6.50 7.77
CA PHE A 60 -4.22 6.10 8.42
C PHE A 60 -3.61 7.40 8.94
N GLN A 61 -3.85 7.72 10.21
CA GLN A 61 -3.08 8.74 10.90
C GLN A 61 -1.66 8.21 10.89
N LEU A 62 -0.85 8.64 9.92
CA LEU A 62 0.57 8.41 9.97
C LEU A 62 1.03 9.03 11.29
N PRO A 63 1.54 8.26 12.26
CA PRO A 63 2.02 8.85 13.50
C PRO A 63 3.27 9.64 13.17
N THR A 64 3.09 10.94 12.92
CA THR A 64 4.15 11.92 12.67
C THR A 64 4.91 12.30 13.93
N LYS A 65 4.66 11.62 15.05
CA LYS A 65 5.38 11.80 16.31
C LYS A 65 5.95 10.47 16.77
N ILE A 66 7.19 10.22 16.36
CA ILE A 66 8.09 9.36 17.14
C ILE A 66 8.29 10.14 18.44
N SER A 67 7.50 9.86 19.47
CA SER A 67 7.77 10.37 20.82
C SER A 67 9.05 9.70 21.31
N THR A 68 10.17 10.29 20.94
CA THR A 68 11.45 10.18 21.63
C THR A 68 11.29 10.76 23.03
N SER A 69 11.94 10.12 24.00
CA SER A 69 12.34 10.63 25.32
C SER A 69 11.24 11.09 26.30
N GLU A 70 11.08 10.27 27.33
CA GLU A 70 11.33 10.62 28.74
C GLU A 70 10.60 11.84 29.35
N GLU A 71 9.90 11.54 30.45
CA GLU A 71 9.84 12.38 31.67
C GLU A 71 8.61 13.31 31.91
N THR A 72 8.09 13.14 33.12
CA THR A 72 7.30 14.06 33.96
C THR A 72 5.79 14.19 33.71
N THR A 73 5.07 13.37 34.49
CA THR A 73 3.91 13.72 35.34
C THR A 73 3.27 15.10 35.12
N ALA A 74 2.07 15.14 34.52
CA ALA A 74 0.89 15.81 35.09
C ALA A 74 -0.26 15.85 34.06
N ALA A 75 -1.43 15.38 34.49
CA ALA A 75 -2.75 15.91 34.14
C ALA A 75 -3.10 16.08 32.64
N ARG A 76 -3.81 15.09 32.08
CA ARG A 76 -5.20 15.29 31.60
C ARG A 76 -5.86 13.98 31.19
N ASN A 77 -7.11 13.86 31.62
CA ASN A 77 -8.00 12.73 31.47
C ASN A 77 -8.49 12.57 30.01
N GLN A 78 -8.95 11.35 29.67
CA GLN A 78 -9.68 10.95 28.46
C GLN A 78 -8.85 10.69 27.18
N GLY A 79 -8.33 9.47 27.10
CA GLY A 79 -8.49 8.66 25.89
C GLY A 79 -7.51 8.90 24.73
N ASP A 80 -6.29 9.34 24.98
CA ASP A 80 -5.24 9.39 23.95
C ASP A 80 -4.68 7.97 23.74
N GLN A 81 -5.49 7.08 23.15
CA GLN A 81 -4.98 5.82 22.63
C GLN A 81 -3.98 6.19 21.55
N LYS A 82 -2.68 6.18 21.88
CA LYS A 82 -1.59 6.23 20.92
C LYS A 82 -1.88 5.15 19.89
N VAL A 83 -2.48 5.53 18.76
CA VAL A 83 -2.90 4.59 17.72
C VAL A 83 -1.60 4.11 17.09
N GLY A 84 -1.14 2.96 17.59
CA GLY A 84 0.06 2.33 17.07
C GLY A 84 -0.09 2.05 15.58
N THR A 85 0.99 2.24 14.82
CA THR A 85 1.02 1.88 13.40
C THR A 85 0.80 0.38 13.27
N GLN A 86 -0.21 -0.03 12.51
CA GLN A 86 -0.44 -1.44 12.22
C GLN A 86 0.24 -1.80 10.90
N ILE A 87 1.07 -2.83 10.91
CA ILE A 87 1.75 -3.39 9.74
C ILE A 87 1.27 -4.83 9.58
N ALA A 88 0.88 -5.20 8.36
CA ALA A 88 0.55 -6.58 8.00
C ALA A 88 1.59 -7.12 7.02
N ALA A 89 2.13 -8.31 7.31
CA ALA A 89 2.96 -9.08 6.39
C ALA A 89 2.14 -10.27 5.88
N ILE A 90 2.05 -10.44 4.55
CA ILE A 90 1.39 -11.59 3.93
C ILE A 90 2.45 -12.65 3.65
N PHE A 91 2.19 -13.88 4.07
CA PHE A 91 3.10 -15.01 3.92
C PHE A 91 2.45 -16.11 3.07
N LEU A 92 2.94 -16.32 1.85
CA LEU A 92 2.44 -17.33 0.92
C LEU A 92 3.20 -18.67 1.03
N GLY A 93 4.43 -18.65 1.55
CA GLY A 93 5.29 -19.82 1.78
C GLY A 93 6.64 -19.80 1.07
N GLY A 94 6.95 -18.78 0.27
CA GLY A 94 8.19 -18.66 -0.49
C GLY A 94 9.40 -18.20 0.34
N PRO A 95 10.62 -18.28 -0.24
CA PRO A 95 11.83 -17.69 0.36
C PRO A 95 11.69 -16.18 0.56
N ASP A 96 11.16 -15.46 -0.43
CA ASP A 96 10.95 -14.01 -0.38
C ASP A 96 9.99 -13.61 0.74
N ASP A 97 8.98 -14.45 1.03
CA ASP A 97 8.03 -14.20 2.13
C ASP A 97 8.73 -14.26 3.49
N ARG A 98 9.74 -15.13 3.65
CA ARG A 98 10.53 -15.19 4.89
C ARG A 98 11.34 -13.91 5.07
N GLU A 99 11.97 -13.42 4.01
CA GLU A 99 12.69 -12.14 4.04
C GLU A 99 11.76 -10.97 4.34
N SER A 100 10.56 -10.97 3.74
CA SER A 100 9.53 -9.97 4.00
C SER A 100 9.10 -9.94 5.47
N VAL A 101 8.85 -11.12 6.08
CA VAL A 101 8.51 -11.21 7.51
C VAL A 101 9.68 -10.74 8.40
N VAL A 102 10.93 -11.11 8.08
CA VAL A 102 12.11 -10.63 8.82
C VAL A 102 12.23 -9.11 8.73
N PHE A 103 12.01 -8.53 7.55
CA PHE A 103 12.01 -7.09 7.34
C PHE A 103 10.92 -6.40 8.16
N ALA A 104 9.69 -6.91 8.13
CA ALA A 104 8.58 -6.39 8.92
C ALA A 104 8.85 -6.50 10.44
N CYS A 105 9.47 -7.59 10.89
CA CYS A 105 9.91 -7.75 12.28
C CYS A 105 10.97 -6.71 12.66
N ARG A 106 11.91 -6.37 11.78
CA ARG A 106 12.91 -5.30 12.02
C ARG A 106 12.24 -3.93 12.11
N LEU A 107 11.25 -3.66 11.27
CA LEU A 107 10.47 -2.41 11.36
C LEU A 107 9.76 -2.30 12.71
N ALA A 108 9.11 -3.38 13.16
CA ALA A 108 8.37 -3.38 14.42
C ALA A 108 9.25 -3.26 15.67
N LYS A 109 10.55 -3.62 15.59
CA LYS A 109 11.48 -3.52 16.73
C LYS A 109 11.86 -2.08 17.09
N ASN A 110 11.89 -1.18 16.11
CA ASN A 110 12.43 0.17 16.32
C ASN A 110 11.45 1.09 17.06
N ASP A 111 10.15 0.85 16.91
CA ASP A 111 9.12 1.67 17.52
C ASP A 111 8.16 0.77 18.32
N GLY A 112 8.14 0.89 19.64
CA GLY A 112 7.17 0.19 20.51
C GLY A 112 5.70 0.53 20.22
N ALA A 113 5.45 1.44 19.27
CA ALA A 113 4.15 1.78 18.75
C ALA A 113 3.74 0.96 17.51
N ILE A 114 4.62 0.14 16.92
CA ILE A 114 4.28 -0.65 15.73
C ILE A 114 3.73 -2.02 16.15
N ARG A 115 2.54 -2.36 15.67
CA ARG A 115 1.94 -3.68 15.81
C ARG A 115 2.06 -4.43 14.49
N LEU A 116 2.82 -5.53 14.49
CA LEU A 116 2.99 -6.41 13.34
C LEU A 116 1.99 -7.57 13.38
N THR A 117 1.30 -7.83 12.28
CA THR A 117 0.47 -9.01 12.06
C THR A 117 0.99 -9.80 10.87
N VAL A 118 1.22 -11.11 11.03
CA VAL A 118 1.61 -11.98 9.91
C VAL A 118 0.40 -12.82 9.51
N ILE A 119 -0.01 -12.72 8.24
CA ILE A 119 -1.15 -13.44 7.66
C ILE A 119 -0.61 -14.51 6.74
N ARG A 120 -0.73 -15.77 7.14
CA ARG A 120 -0.35 -16.91 6.28
C ARG A 120 -1.53 -17.37 5.45
N LEU A 121 -1.38 -17.35 4.13
CA LEU A 121 -2.37 -17.88 3.19
C LEU A 121 -1.94 -19.27 2.74
N VAL A 122 -2.85 -20.23 2.78
CA VAL A 122 -2.59 -21.62 2.36
C VAL A 122 -3.62 -21.99 1.31
N LEU A 123 -3.16 -22.47 0.16
CA LEU A 123 -4.05 -23.04 -0.85
C LEU A 123 -4.57 -24.38 -0.34
N LEU A 124 -5.89 -24.52 -0.23
CA LEU A 124 -6.51 -25.82 -0.01
C LEU A 124 -6.42 -26.60 -1.33
N ALA A 125 -5.49 -27.55 -1.41
CA ALA A 125 -5.51 -28.53 -2.49
C ALA A 125 -6.74 -29.43 -2.26
N SER A 126 -7.80 -29.21 -3.03
CA SER A 126 -8.71 -30.32 -3.32
C SER A 126 -7.85 -31.37 -4.02
N SER A 127 -7.94 -32.62 -3.57
CA SER A 127 -7.18 -33.74 -4.10
C SER A 127 -7.43 -33.86 -5.62
N CYS A 128 -6.59 -33.22 -6.42
CA CYS A 128 -6.47 -33.55 -7.81
C CYS A 128 -5.66 -34.84 -7.86
N THR A 129 -6.39 -35.93 -8.03
CA THR A 129 -5.90 -37.28 -8.27
C THR A 129 -5.06 -37.29 -9.55
N THR A 130 -3.79 -36.93 -9.44
CA THR A 130 -2.82 -37.18 -10.51
C THR A 130 -2.13 -38.49 -10.17
N ALA A 131 -2.57 -39.55 -10.84
CA ALA A 131 -1.95 -40.86 -10.80
C ALA A 131 -0.45 -40.74 -11.07
N SER A 132 0.38 -41.15 -10.11
CA SER A 132 1.81 -41.39 -10.35
C SER A 132 1.96 -42.49 -11.41
N PRO A 133 2.72 -42.28 -12.49
CA PRO A 133 3.11 -43.36 -13.37
C PRO A 133 4.19 -44.20 -12.67
N THR A 134 3.87 -45.46 -12.38
CA THR A 134 4.85 -46.47 -12.00
C THR A 134 5.72 -46.78 -13.22
N LEU A 135 6.96 -46.29 -13.25
CA LEU A 135 7.99 -46.78 -14.16
C LEU A 135 8.74 -47.92 -13.46
N HIS A 136 8.43 -49.14 -13.90
CA HIS A 136 9.29 -50.31 -13.72
C HIS A 136 10.42 -50.24 -14.76
N ALA A 137 11.66 -50.31 -14.29
CA ALA A 137 12.80 -50.86 -15.01
C ALA A 137 13.73 -51.48 -13.96
#